data_AF-A0A6N7XJI5-F1
#
_entry.id   AF-A0A6N7XJI5-F1
#
_cell.length_a   1.000
_cell.length_b   1.000
_cell.length_c   1.000
_cell.angle_alpha   90.00
_cell.angle_beta   90.00
_cell.angle_gamma   90.00
#
_symmetry.space_group_name_H-M   'P 1'
#
loop_
_entity.id
_entity.type
_entity.pdbx_description
1 polymer ?
#
loop_
_entity_poly.entity_id
_entity_poly.type
_entity_poly.pdbx_seq_one_letter_code
_entity_poly.pdbx_strand_id
1 'polypeptide(L)'
;MSKMSELSQVLDDLISCGEKMIQTANAIKGCFQADEVPAATPEKKAAPKKKEEAAPKAEIPTYSKEDVRALLAAKANEAGGQFKAQVKALVKKYGNGGSLTDIPADSYPALVKEVEGLTDA
;
A
#
# COMPACT_ATOMS: atom_id res chain seq x y z
N MET A 1 30.78 -23.04 4.24
CA MET A 1 29.39 -22.88 4.71
C MET A 1 29.02 -21.43 5.06
N SER A 2 29.84 -20.42 4.73
CA SER A 2 29.65 -19.02 5.19
C SER A 2 28.39 -18.32 4.64
N LYS A 3 28.15 -18.42 3.32
CA LYS A 3 27.12 -17.60 2.64
C LYS A 3 25.67 -17.91 3.02
N MET A 4 25.38 -19.16 3.39
CA MET A 4 24.03 -19.55 3.83
C MET A 4 23.75 -19.11 5.27
N SER A 5 24.78 -19.09 6.12
CA SER A 5 24.66 -18.57 7.49
C SER A 5 24.42 -17.07 7.49
N GLU A 6 25.13 -16.34 6.63
CA GLU A 6 24.95 -14.89 6.45
C GLU A 6 23.56 -14.55 5.90
N LEU A 7 23.05 -15.33 4.93
CA LEU A 7 21.69 -15.14 4.42
C LEU A 7 20.63 -15.41 5.48
N SER A 8 20.79 -16.45 6.31
CA SER A 8 19.87 -16.74 7.42
C SER A 8 19.83 -15.58 8.41
N GLN A 9 20.99 -15.05 8.77
CA GLN A 9 21.10 -13.91 9.69
C GLN A 9 20.34 -12.68 9.16
N VAL A 10 20.51 -12.36 7.87
CA VAL A 10 19.81 -11.24 7.22
C VAL A 10 18.29 -11.46 7.17
N LEU A 11 17.84 -12.70 6.98
CA LEU A 11 16.42 -13.03 7.03
C LEU A 11 15.84 -12.88 8.44
N ASP A 12 16.56 -13.33 9.46
CA ASP A 12 16.16 -13.19 10.87
C ASP A 12 16.10 -11.70 11.28
N ASP A 13 17.06 -10.90 10.83
CA ASP A 13 17.09 -9.45 11.05
C ASP A 13 15.91 -8.76 10.36
N LEU A 14 15.56 -9.18 9.14
CA LEU A 14 14.41 -8.67 8.40
C LEU A 14 13.09 -9.00 9.09
N ILE A 15 12.94 -10.24 9.59
CA ILE A 15 11.76 -10.67 10.37
C ILE A 15 11.63 -9.82 11.64
N SER A 16 12.71 -9.66 12.40
CA SER A 16 12.69 -8.85 13.63
C SER A 16 12.34 -7.39 13.37
N CYS A 17 12.82 -6.83 12.24
CA CYS A 17 12.48 -5.48 11.82
C CYS A 17 10.97 -5.35 11.53
N GLY A 18 10.41 -6.29 10.77
CA GLY A 18 8.98 -6.32 10.46
C GLY A 18 8.09 -6.43 11.70
N GLU A 19 8.46 -7.29 12.66
CA GLU A 19 7.74 -7.43 13.93
C GLU A 19 7.72 -6.13 14.73
N LYS A 20 8.86 -5.42 14.81
CA LYS A 20 8.96 -4.12 15.48
C LYS A 20 8.13 -3.04 14.79
N MET A 21 8.07 -3.05 13.46
CA MET A 21 7.19 -2.15 12.70
C MET A 21 5.72 -2.39 13.04
N ILE A 22 5.28 -3.66 13.08
CA ILE A 22 3.90 -4.03 13.45
C ILE A 22 3.59 -3.61 14.89
N GLN A 23 4.51 -3.86 15.83
CA GLN A 23 4.34 -3.47 17.23
C GLN A 23 4.19 -1.95 17.36
N THR A 24 5.02 -1.19 16.65
CA THR A 24 4.97 0.28 16.64
C THR A 24 3.65 0.79 16.04
N ALA A 25 3.20 0.20 14.92
CA ALA A 25 1.92 0.56 14.30
C ALA A 25 0.74 0.30 15.25
N ASN A 26 0.74 -0.83 15.97
CA ASN A 26 -0.27 -1.13 16.98
C ASN A 26 -0.22 -0.18 18.19
N ALA A 27 0.97 0.23 18.63
CA ALA A 27 1.13 1.22 19.69
C ALA A 27 0.56 2.59 19.26
N ILE A 28 0.88 3.03 18.03
CA ILE A 28 0.32 4.25 17.42
C ILE A 28 -1.20 4.15 17.33
N LYS A 29 -1.73 3.03 16.85
CA LYS A 29 -3.18 2.76 16.82
C LYS A 29 -3.80 2.80 18.21
N GLY A 30 -3.09 2.35 19.25
CA GLY A 30 -3.50 2.46 20.65
C GLY A 30 -3.56 3.90 21.14
N CYS A 31 -2.61 4.76 20.75
CA CYS A 31 -2.60 6.18 21.10
C CYS A 31 -3.83 6.93 20.54
N PHE A 32 -4.31 6.57 19.34
CA PHE A 32 -5.48 7.19 18.71
C PHE A 32 -6.83 6.56 19.12
N GLN A 33 -6.82 5.36 19.69
CA GLN A 33 -8.02 4.71 20.24
C GLN A 33 -8.22 5.03 21.74
N ALA A 34 -7.35 5.84 22.34
CA ALA A 34 -7.42 6.19 23.77
C ALA A 34 -8.59 7.13 24.16
N ASP A 35 -9.49 7.47 23.23
CA ASP A 35 -10.72 8.23 23.49
C ASP A 35 -11.99 7.34 23.57
N GLU A 36 -11.87 6.01 23.52
CA GLU A 36 -13.00 5.12 23.84
C GLU A 36 -12.68 4.20 25.03
N VAL A 37 -13.26 4.53 26.19
CA VAL A 37 -13.38 3.66 27.37
C VAL A 37 -14.86 3.23 27.48
N PRO A 38 -15.20 2.12 28.14
CA PRO A 38 -15.06 0.75 27.66
C PRO A 38 -16.44 0.04 27.61
N ALA A 39 -16.67 -0.85 26.65
CA ALA A 39 -17.73 -1.85 26.79
C ALA A 39 -17.09 -3.22 27.06
N ALA A 40 -16.82 -3.48 28.34
CA ALA A 40 -16.58 -4.83 28.87
C ALA A 40 -17.89 -5.64 28.68
N THR A 41 -17.88 -6.83 28.09
CA THR A 41 -17.72 -8.16 28.74
C THR A 41 -18.39 -9.20 27.81
N PRO A 42 -18.26 -10.54 28.01
CA PRO A 42 -17.15 -11.33 28.55
C PRO A 42 -16.79 -12.54 27.63
N GLU A 43 -15.73 -13.24 28.03
CA GLU A 43 -15.22 -14.53 27.52
C GLU A 43 -16.30 -15.59 27.19
N LYS A 44 -16.16 -16.32 26.08
CA LYS A 44 -16.03 -17.80 26.05
C LYS A 44 -16.14 -18.39 24.64
N LYS A 45 -15.06 -19.13 24.30
CA LYS A 45 -15.08 -20.56 23.96
C LYS A 45 -15.78 -21.00 22.67
N ALA A 46 -14.95 -21.61 21.82
CA ALA A 46 -15.25 -22.71 20.88
C ALA A 46 -16.16 -22.33 19.68
N ALA A 47 -15.95 -22.79 18.46
CA ALA A 47 -14.91 -23.59 17.82
C ALA A 47 -15.20 -23.48 16.29
N PRO A 48 -14.68 -24.37 15.43
CA PRO A 48 -13.86 -24.04 14.27
C PRO A 48 -14.69 -24.04 12.97
N LYS A 49 -14.69 -22.96 12.18
CA LYS A 49 -15.23 -23.07 10.81
C LYS A 49 -14.45 -22.23 9.81
N LYS A 50 -13.79 -22.98 8.92
CA LYS A 50 -13.41 -22.66 7.53
C LYS A 50 -12.48 -21.45 7.39
N LYS A 51 -11.21 -21.61 7.01
CA LYS A 51 -10.81 -22.12 5.69
C LYS A 51 -11.69 -21.54 4.57
N GLU A 52 -11.63 -20.23 4.43
CA GLU A 52 -11.27 -19.59 3.17
C GLU A 52 -9.88 -19.01 3.46
N GLU A 53 -8.75 -19.44 2.90
CA GLU A 53 -8.52 -19.95 1.54
C GLU A 53 -9.39 -19.20 0.53
N ALA A 54 -9.41 -17.87 0.65
CA ALA A 54 -9.39 -17.08 -0.58
C ALA A 54 -8.03 -17.39 -1.19
N ALA A 55 -8.06 -18.21 -2.22
CA ALA A 55 -6.95 -18.55 -3.10
C ALA A 55 -6.06 -17.32 -3.39
N PRO A 56 -4.81 -17.53 -3.86
CA PRO A 56 -4.05 -16.46 -4.51
C PRO A 56 -4.84 -15.98 -5.72
N LYS A 57 -5.78 -15.07 -5.48
CA LYS A 57 -6.56 -14.40 -6.50
C LYS A 57 -5.64 -13.31 -6.98
N ALA A 58 -4.66 -13.73 -7.79
CA ALA A 58 -3.63 -12.94 -8.46
C ALA A 58 -3.77 -11.49 -8.03
N GLU A 59 -3.14 -11.13 -6.92
CA GLU A 59 -3.34 -9.83 -6.25
C GLU A 59 -3.10 -8.78 -7.32
N ILE A 60 -4.18 -8.27 -7.91
CA ILE A 60 -4.12 -7.09 -8.73
C ILE A 60 -3.59 -6.06 -7.74
N PRO A 61 -2.38 -5.49 -7.92
CA PRO A 61 -1.80 -4.61 -6.93
C PRO A 61 -2.84 -3.54 -6.58
N THR A 62 -3.43 -3.67 -5.40
CA THR A 62 -4.48 -2.77 -4.92
C THR A 62 -3.76 -1.55 -4.40
N TYR A 63 -3.54 -0.58 -5.27
CA TYR A 63 -2.94 0.69 -4.90
C TYR A 63 -3.90 1.47 -4.00
N SER A 64 -3.42 1.96 -2.86
CA SER A 64 -4.18 2.96 -2.10
C SER A 64 -4.19 4.28 -2.87
N LYS A 65 -5.24 5.09 -2.66
CA LYS A 65 -5.33 6.44 -3.24
C LYS A 65 -4.15 7.32 -2.84
N GLU A 66 -3.58 7.11 -1.66
CA GLU A 66 -2.37 7.80 -1.22
C GLU A 66 -1.13 7.36 -1.99
N ASP A 67 -0.97 6.06 -2.23
CA ASP A 67 0.16 5.52 -3.00
C ASP A 67 0.16 6.06 -4.43
N VAL A 68 -1.01 6.03 -5.09
CA VAL A 68 -1.15 6.57 -6.45
C VAL A 68 -0.89 8.08 -6.46
N ARG A 69 -1.34 8.82 -5.44
CA ARG A 69 -1.06 10.25 -5.34
C ARG A 69 0.43 10.53 -5.21
N ALA A 70 1.13 9.75 -4.40
CA ALA A 70 2.58 9.86 -4.23
C ALA A 70 3.32 9.52 -5.53
N LEU A 71 2.96 8.44 -6.22
CA LEU A 71 3.56 8.04 -7.50
C LEU A 71 3.34 9.09 -8.59
N LEU A 72 2.11 9.59 -8.73
CA LEU A 72 1.78 10.66 -9.67
C LEU A 72 2.57 11.93 -9.37
N ALA A 73 2.70 12.31 -8.09
CA ALA A 73 3.47 13.48 -7.69
C ALA A 73 4.97 13.29 -7.92
N ALA A 74 5.52 12.11 -7.62
CA ALA A 74 6.92 11.78 -7.87
C ALA A 74 7.22 11.86 -9.37
N LYS A 75 6.42 11.20 -10.22
CA LYS A 75 6.58 11.25 -11.67
C LYS A 75 6.40 12.66 -12.22
N ALA A 76 5.38 13.39 -11.76
CA ALA A 76 5.13 14.76 -12.22
C ALA A 76 6.23 15.76 -11.84
N ASN A 77 7.06 15.46 -10.84
CA ASN A 77 8.21 16.27 -10.44
C ASN A 77 9.55 15.69 -10.91
N GLU A 78 9.53 14.50 -11.51
CA GLU A 78 10.72 13.87 -12.06
C GLU A 78 11.29 14.73 -13.18
N ALA A 79 12.63 14.77 -13.24
CA ALA A 79 13.40 15.53 -14.22
C ALA A 79 12.87 16.96 -14.45
N GLY A 80 12.74 17.70 -13.34
CA GLY A 80 12.37 19.12 -13.36
C GLY A 80 10.89 19.37 -13.67
N GLY A 81 10.05 18.33 -13.67
CA GLY A 81 8.61 18.44 -13.87
C GLY A 81 8.16 18.33 -15.33
N GLN A 82 9.01 17.77 -16.19
CA GLN A 82 8.70 17.53 -17.61
C GLN A 82 7.45 16.64 -17.81
N PHE A 83 7.22 15.67 -16.93
CA PHE A 83 6.06 14.77 -17.02
C PHE A 83 4.79 15.35 -16.41
N LYS A 84 4.82 16.55 -15.79
CA LYS A 84 3.66 17.16 -15.12
C LYS A 84 2.44 17.31 -16.04
N ALA A 85 2.67 17.71 -17.29
CA ALA A 85 1.59 17.85 -18.28
C ALA A 85 1.00 16.49 -18.68
N GLN A 86 1.86 15.48 -18.88
CA GLN A 86 1.47 14.13 -19.26
C GLN A 86 0.71 13.43 -18.13
N VAL A 87 1.23 13.51 -16.90
CA VAL A 87 0.57 13.00 -15.69
C VAL A 87 -0.81 13.63 -15.52
N LYS A 88 -0.94 14.96 -15.69
CA LYS A 88 -2.24 15.64 -15.61
C LYS A 88 -3.21 15.19 -16.71
N ALA A 89 -2.74 14.98 -17.94
CA ALA A 89 -3.55 14.46 -19.03
C ALA A 89 -4.03 13.03 -18.72
N LEU A 90 -3.17 12.21 -18.11
CA LEU A 90 -3.49 10.86 -17.69
C LEU A 90 -4.57 10.83 -16.62
N VAL A 91 -4.42 11.62 -15.55
CA VAL A 91 -5.42 11.72 -14.49
C VAL A 91 -6.76 12.20 -15.06
N LYS A 92 -6.75 13.09 -16.07
CA LYS A 92 -7.96 13.54 -16.76
C LYS A 92 -8.58 12.48 -17.70
N LYS A 93 -7.77 11.58 -18.28
CA LYS A 93 -8.24 10.43 -19.07
C LYS A 93 -8.99 9.43 -18.19
N TYR A 94 -8.54 9.23 -16.96
CA TYR A 94 -9.11 8.26 -16.02
C TYR A 94 -10.16 8.85 -15.08
N GLY A 95 -10.17 10.17 -14.86
CA GLY A 95 -11.07 10.85 -13.92
C GLY A 95 -11.73 12.07 -14.55
N ASN A 96 -13.04 12.20 -14.36
CA ASN A 96 -13.87 13.19 -15.05
C ASN A 96 -13.61 14.65 -14.61
N GLY A 97 -12.74 14.89 -13.63
CA GLY A 97 -12.35 16.21 -13.13
C GLY A 97 -10.85 16.50 -13.16
N GLY A 98 -10.01 15.59 -13.68
CA GLY A 98 -8.56 15.72 -13.62
C GLY A 98 -7.99 15.66 -12.19
N SER A 99 -8.78 15.13 -11.25
CA SER A 99 -8.35 14.83 -9.89
C SER A 99 -8.34 13.32 -9.66
N LEU A 100 -7.38 12.85 -8.86
CA LEU A 100 -7.34 11.47 -8.39
C LEU A 100 -8.60 11.10 -7.57
N THR A 101 -9.33 12.10 -7.07
CA THR A 101 -10.60 11.87 -6.36
C THR A 101 -11.69 11.26 -7.23
N ASP A 102 -11.66 11.52 -8.54
CA ASP A 102 -12.70 11.12 -9.50
C ASP A 102 -12.34 9.81 -10.22
N ILE A 103 -11.21 9.20 -9.87
CA ILE A 103 -10.71 7.98 -10.49
C ILE A 103 -11.15 6.78 -9.62
N PRO A 104 -11.84 5.78 -10.19
CA PRO A 104 -12.20 4.57 -9.45
C PRO A 104 -10.95 3.76 -9.11
N ALA A 105 -10.94 3.10 -7.96
CA ALA A 105 -9.79 2.32 -7.49
C ALA A 105 -9.37 1.22 -8.48
N ASP A 106 -10.33 0.66 -9.22
CA ASP A 106 -10.10 -0.33 -10.27
C ASP A 106 -9.24 0.19 -11.43
N SER A 107 -9.19 1.51 -11.62
CA SER A 107 -8.38 2.17 -12.65
C SER A 107 -6.98 2.54 -12.18
N TYR A 108 -6.69 2.49 -10.87
CA TYR A 108 -5.37 2.83 -10.34
C TYR A 108 -4.24 1.95 -10.90
N PRO A 109 -4.38 0.62 -11.04
CA PRO A 109 -3.30 -0.19 -11.61
C PRO A 109 -2.98 0.16 -13.06
N ALA A 110 -3.98 0.54 -13.86
CA ALA A 110 -3.79 0.96 -15.24
C ALA A 110 -3.15 2.36 -15.30
N LEU A 111 -3.62 3.28 -14.45
CA LEU A 111 -3.06 4.61 -14.32
C LEU A 111 -1.57 4.54 -13.93
N VAL A 112 -1.22 3.82 -12.87
CA VAL A 112 0.17 3.69 -12.39
C VAL A 112 1.08 3.12 -13.48
N LYS A 113 0.66 2.06 -14.18
CA LYS A 113 1.44 1.51 -15.31
C LYS A 113 1.69 2.52 -16.42
N GLU A 114 0.67 3.30 -16.79
CA GLU A 114 0.84 4.34 -17.80
C GLU A 114 1.76 5.48 -17.32
N VAL A 115 1.72 5.85 -16.03
CA VAL A 115 2.62 6.84 -15.41
C VAL A 115 4.06 6.35 -15.40
N GLU A 116 4.29 5.10 -15.00
CA GLU A 116 5.62 4.47 -14.95
C GLU A 116 6.23 4.34 -16.35
N GLY A 117 5.39 4.11 -17.37
CA GLY A 117 5.79 4.07 -18.77
C GLY A 117 6.14 5.44 -19.39
N LEU A 118 5.86 6.55 -18.71
CA LEU A 118 6.31 7.88 -19.16
C LEU A 118 7.84 7.95 -19.04
N THR A 119 8.51 7.80 -20.17
CA THR A 119 9.95 7.96 -20.34
C THR A 119 10.18 9.15 -21.26
N ASP A 120 11.26 9.91 -21.05
CA ASP A 120 11.69 10.89 -22.05
C ASP A 120 11.99 10.13 -23.34
N ALA A 121 11.27 10.48 -24.40
CA ALA A 121 11.56 10.02 -25.75
C ALA A 121 12.72 10.83 -26.34
#